data_AF-A0A921ENN6-F1
#
_entry.id   AF-A0A921ENN6-F1
#
_cell.length_a   1.000
_cell.length_b   1.000
_cell.length_c   1.000
_cell.angle_alpha   90.00
_cell.angle_beta   90.00
_cell.angle_gamma   90.00
#
_symmetry.space_group_name_H-M   'P 1'
#
loop_
_entity.id
_entity.type
_entity.pdbx_description
1 polymer ?
#
loop_
_entity_poly.entity_id
_entity_poly.type
_entity_poly.pdbx_seq_one_letter_code
_entity_poly.pdbx_strand_id
1 'polypeptide(L)'
;MSPRRRPLQARRRWRAQKAARERRLRSATELAGVLVTNGSCAFPGSGWDAAETGHAAATSNLAAAAAAAPALQLCAACPVVEECREWATVDRYTGLAAGSSWVRGTEYDAGTTRNNSRPRELLAS
;
A
#
# COMPACT_ATOMS: atom_id res chain seq x y z
N MET A 1 -28.35 8.17 31.62
CA MET A 1 -28.06 8.23 30.16
C MET A 1 -29.26 7.73 29.36
N SER A 2 -29.84 8.52 28.46
CA SER A 2 -31.07 8.14 27.75
C SER A 2 -30.82 7.06 26.67
N PRO A 3 -31.54 5.92 26.71
CA PRO A 3 -31.41 4.84 25.72
C PRO A 3 -31.65 5.32 24.28
N ARG A 4 -32.50 6.33 24.08
CA ARG A 4 -32.85 6.89 22.75
C ARG A 4 -31.72 7.71 22.10
N ARG A 5 -30.72 8.18 22.86
CA ARG A 5 -29.55 8.90 22.29
C ARG A 5 -28.51 7.97 21.68
N ARG A 6 -28.40 6.72 22.15
CA ARG A 6 -27.43 5.72 21.66
C ARG A 6 -27.66 5.33 20.17
N PRO A 7 -28.90 5.09 19.71
CA PRO A 7 -29.18 4.81 18.29
C PRO A 7 -28.82 5.95 17.35
N LEU A 8 -29.06 7.21 17.76
CA LEU A 8 -28.75 8.38 16.93
C LEU A 8 -27.24 8.61 16.83
N GLN A 9 -26.49 8.46 17.92
CA GLN A 9 -25.03 8.55 17.91
C GLN A 9 -24.39 7.45 17.07
N ALA A 10 -24.86 6.21 17.19
CA ALA A 10 -24.40 5.09 16.37
C ALA A 10 -24.65 5.33 14.87
N ARG A 11 -25.84 5.81 14.49
CA ARG A 11 -26.16 6.19 13.10
C ARG A 11 -25.27 7.31 12.57
N ARG A 12 -25.00 8.35 13.39
CA ARG A 12 -24.08 9.43 13.02
C ARG A 12 -22.65 8.91 12.79
N ARG A 13 -22.15 8.04 13.68
CA ARG A 13 -20.83 7.40 13.54
C ARG A 13 -20.74 6.56 12.27
N TRP A 14 -21.76 5.73 12.00
CA TRP A 14 -21.81 4.94 10.77
C TRP A 14 -21.82 5.81 9.51
N ARG A 15 -22.63 6.89 9.48
CA ARG A 15 -22.64 7.84 8.35
C ARG A 15 -21.27 8.50 8.15
N ALA A 16 -20.62 8.91 9.23
CA ALA A 16 -19.28 9.50 9.18
C ALA A 16 -18.23 8.49 8.67
N GLN A 17 -18.26 7.25 9.15
CA GLN A 17 -17.39 6.17 8.67
C GLN A 17 -17.62 5.85 7.20
N LYS A 18 -18.88 5.78 6.77
CA LYS A 18 -19.25 5.57 5.37
C LYS A 18 -18.71 6.69 4.48
N ALA A 19 -18.96 7.95 4.86
CA ALA A 19 -18.47 9.11 4.12
C ALA A 19 -16.94 9.17 4.08
N ALA A 20 -16.24 8.79 5.17
CA ALA A 20 -14.79 8.70 5.19
C ALA A 20 -14.27 7.59 4.27
N ARG A 21 -14.93 6.42 4.26
CA ARG A 21 -14.60 5.32 3.34
C ARG A 21 -14.78 5.74 1.88
N GLU A 22 -15.87 6.41 1.55
CA GLU A 22 -16.14 6.90 0.20
C GLU A 22 -15.09 7.92 -0.27
N ARG A 23 -14.71 8.87 0.59
CA ARG A 23 -13.62 9.81 0.28
C ARG A 23 -12.31 9.07 0.03
N ARG A 24 -11.93 8.16 0.91
CA ARG A 24 -10.72 7.35 0.78
C ARG A 24 -10.68 6.57 -0.53
N LEU A 25 -11.79 5.92 -0.90
CA LEU A 25 -11.88 5.15 -2.15
C LEU A 25 -11.74 6.06 -3.38
N ARG A 26 -12.36 7.25 -3.38
CA ARG A 26 -12.18 8.21 -4.48
C ARG A 26 -10.73 8.64 -4.64
N SER A 27 -10.08 9.04 -3.55
CA SER A 27 -8.65 9.41 -3.59
C SER A 27 -7.77 8.26 -4.05
N ALA A 28 -8.04 7.03 -3.60
CA ALA A 28 -7.33 5.84 -4.08
C ALA A 28 -7.52 5.62 -5.60
N THR A 29 -8.74 5.78 -6.11
CA THR A 29 -9.02 5.68 -7.56
C THR A 29 -8.31 6.77 -8.37
N GLU A 30 -8.31 8.00 -7.90
CA GLU A 30 -7.64 9.12 -8.57
C GLU A 30 -6.13 8.88 -8.68
N LEU A 31 -5.50 8.49 -7.56
CA LEU A 31 -4.07 8.16 -7.55
C LEU A 31 -3.77 6.93 -8.40
N ALA A 32 -4.62 5.88 -8.37
CA ALA A 32 -4.45 4.71 -9.23
C ALA A 32 -4.44 5.08 -10.72
N GLY A 33 -5.25 6.07 -11.13
CA GLY A 33 -5.23 6.60 -12.50
C GLY A 33 -3.88 7.24 -12.87
N VAL A 34 -3.29 8.00 -11.96
CA VAL A 34 -1.94 8.59 -12.13
C VAL A 34 -0.89 7.48 -12.29
N LEU A 35 -0.95 6.45 -11.45
CA LEU A 35 -0.01 5.32 -11.46
C LEU A 35 -0.10 4.52 -12.76
N VAL A 36 -1.31 4.20 -13.23
CA VAL A 36 -1.49 3.46 -14.49
C VAL A 36 -0.97 4.25 -15.69
N THR A 37 -1.09 5.58 -15.66
CA THR A 37 -0.70 6.43 -16.79
C THR A 37 0.80 6.72 -16.82
N ASN A 38 1.42 6.91 -15.65
CA ASN A 38 2.79 7.47 -15.55
C ASN A 38 3.77 6.54 -14.82
N GLY A 39 3.30 5.43 -14.25
CA GLY A 39 4.12 4.51 -13.48
C GLY A 39 5.09 3.74 -14.37
N SER A 40 6.37 3.75 -14.03
CA SER A 40 7.40 2.98 -14.75
C SER A 40 7.20 1.46 -14.66
N CYS A 41 6.30 0.96 -13.81
CA CYS A 41 5.92 -0.45 -13.76
C CYS A 41 4.67 -0.80 -14.59
N ALA A 42 3.90 0.20 -15.04
CA ALA A 42 2.57 0.06 -15.61
C ALA A 42 2.58 -0.30 -17.12
N PHE A 43 3.43 -1.23 -17.52
CA PHE A 43 3.46 -1.77 -18.88
C PHE A 43 3.67 -3.30 -18.88
N PRO A 44 3.12 -4.02 -19.88
CA PRO A 44 3.30 -5.46 -19.99
C PRO A 44 4.76 -5.87 -20.12
N GLY A 45 5.18 -6.87 -19.36
CA GLY A 45 6.55 -7.39 -19.42
C GLY A 45 7.58 -6.60 -18.62
N SER A 46 7.17 -5.63 -17.79
CA SER A 46 8.05 -4.92 -16.86
C SER A 46 8.72 -5.82 -15.81
N GLY A 47 8.23 -7.05 -15.65
CA GLY A 47 8.66 -7.99 -14.61
C GLY A 47 7.99 -7.72 -13.25
N TRP A 48 7.11 -6.72 -13.17
CA TRP A 48 6.40 -6.35 -11.94
C TRP A 48 5.61 -7.52 -11.34
N ASP A 49 4.77 -8.19 -12.13
CA ASP A 49 3.93 -9.29 -11.65
C ASP A 49 4.74 -10.45 -11.06
N ALA A 50 5.91 -10.74 -11.67
CA ALA A 50 6.82 -11.77 -11.19
C ALA A 50 7.48 -11.36 -9.86
N ALA A 51 7.93 -10.10 -9.75
CA ALA A 51 8.48 -9.56 -8.52
C ALA A 51 7.45 -9.57 -7.38
N GLU A 52 6.20 -9.17 -7.67
CA GLU A 52 5.12 -9.14 -6.67
C GLU A 52 4.69 -10.54 -6.23
N THR A 53 4.59 -11.48 -7.17
CA THR A 53 4.32 -12.90 -6.86
C THR A 53 5.43 -13.51 -6.02
N GLY A 54 6.70 -13.27 -6.39
CA GLY A 54 7.86 -13.76 -5.65
C GLY A 54 7.94 -13.19 -4.23
N HIS A 55 7.67 -11.88 -4.07
CA HIS A 55 7.64 -11.23 -2.76
C HIS A 55 6.51 -11.77 -1.89
N ALA A 56 5.31 -11.95 -2.46
CA ALA A 56 4.17 -12.52 -1.76
C ALA A 56 4.41 -13.94 -1.24
N ALA A 57 5.18 -14.74 -2.00
CA ALA A 57 5.53 -16.12 -1.64
C ALA A 57 6.74 -16.24 -0.70
N ALA A 58 7.50 -15.15 -0.51
CA ALA A 58 8.73 -15.18 0.27
C ALA A 58 8.45 -15.48 1.75
N THR A 59 9.15 -16.48 2.29
CA THR A 59 9.08 -16.90 3.70
C THR A 59 10.22 -16.34 4.55
N SER A 60 11.16 -15.62 3.94
CA SER A 60 12.28 -14.97 4.62
C SER A 60 12.55 -13.59 4.05
N ASN A 61 13.15 -12.70 4.85
CA ASN A 61 13.46 -11.34 4.40
C ASN A 61 14.48 -11.32 3.26
N LEU A 62 15.42 -12.28 3.24
CA LEU A 62 16.37 -12.42 2.13
C LEU A 62 15.66 -12.77 0.82
N ALA A 63 14.72 -13.72 0.86
CA ALA A 63 13.93 -14.09 -0.31
C ALA A 63 13.03 -12.94 -0.78
N ALA A 64 12.43 -12.19 0.16
CA ALA A 64 11.64 -11.01 -0.15
C ALA A 64 12.49 -9.92 -0.79
N ALA A 65 13.68 -9.63 -0.26
CA ALA A 65 14.60 -8.65 -0.84
C ALA A 65 15.02 -9.03 -2.27
N ALA A 66 15.37 -10.31 -2.49
CA ALA A 66 15.73 -10.81 -3.82
C ALA A 66 14.57 -10.70 -4.81
N ALA A 67 13.35 -11.05 -4.38
CA ALA A 67 12.16 -10.93 -5.23
C ALA A 67 11.76 -9.48 -5.51
N ALA A 68 11.98 -8.56 -4.57
CA ALA A 68 11.67 -7.14 -4.74
C ALA A 68 12.67 -6.39 -5.62
N ALA A 69 13.93 -6.87 -5.71
CA ALA A 69 15.01 -6.15 -6.39
C ALA A 69 14.67 -5.67 -7.82
N PRO A 70 14.04 -6.47 -8.70
CA PRO A 70 13.64 -6.01 -10.03
C PRO A 70 12.62 -4.87 -9.99
N ALA A 71 11.62 -4.94 -9.10
CA ALA A 71 10.63 -3.90 -8.92
C ALA A 71 11.25 -2.59 -8.40
N LEU A 72 12.23 -2.69 -7.50
CA LEU A 72 12.94 -1.52 -6.96
C LEU A 72 13.70 -0.74 -8.04
N GLN A 73 14.24 -1.41 -9.06
CA GLN A 73 14.88 -0.73 -10.19
C GLN A 73 13.89 0.13 -10.96
N LEU A 74 12.64 -0.33 -11.13
CA LEU A 74 11.58 0.45 -11.76
C LEU A 74 11.20 1.67 -10.90
N CYS A 75 11.21 1.51 -9.58
CA CYS A 75 10.86 2.59 -8.66
C CYS A 75 11.93 3.67 -8.54
N ALA A 76 13.22 3.35 -8.72
CA ALA A 76 14.33 4.28 -8.47
C ALA A 76 14.28 5.57 -9.32
N ALA A 77 13.69 5.52 -10.51
CA ALA A 77 13.53 6.65 -11.41
C ALA A 77 12.06 6.92 -11.79
N CYS A 78 11.11 6.32 -11.07
CA CYS A 78 9.69 6.46 -11.39
C CYS A 78 9.21 7.89 -11.09
N PRO A 79 8.63 8.62 -12.07
CA PRO A 79 8.23 10.01 -11.89
C PRO A 79 7.08 10.20 -10.90
N VAL A 80 6.36 9.12 -10.58
CA VAL A 80 5.17 9.13 -9.70
C VAL A 80 5.36 8.28 -8.44
N VAL A 81 6.60 8.20 -7.95
CA VAL A 81 6.95 7.37 -6.78
C VAL A 81 6.26 7.86 -5.49
N GLU A 82 6.07 9.18 -5.34
CA GLU A 82 5.42 9.74 -4.16
C GLU A 82 3.90 9.58 -4.21
N GLU A 83 3.27 9.74 -5.37
CA GLU A 83 1.86 9.41 -5.57
C GLU A 83 1.61 7.91 -5.35
N CYS A 84 2.58 7.06 -5.71
CA CYS A 84 2.51 5.62 -5.45
C CYS A 84 2.56 5.32 -3.94
N ARG A 85 3.37 6.06 -3.17
CA ARG A 85 3.44 5.98 -1.71
C ARG A 85 2.13 6.43 -1.05
N GLU A 86 1.58 7.55 -1.52
CA GLU A 86 0.28 8.05 -1.04
C GLU A 86 -0.84 7.07 -1.35
N TRP A 87 -0.89 6.56 -2.58
CA TRP A 87 -1.87 5.57 -3.00
C TRP A 87 -1.83 4.33 -2.11
N ALA A 88 -0.63 3.78 -1.86
CA ALA A 88 -0.47 2.59 -1.04
C ALA A 88 -1.00 2.81 0.39
N THR A 89 -0.76 4.00 0.95
CA THR A 89 -1.28 4.42 2.26
C THR A 89 -2.81 4.51 2.27
N VAL A 90 -3.38 5.26 1.32
CA VAL A 90 -4.82 5.55 1.24
C VAL A 90 -5.62 4.28 0.94
N ASP A 91 -5.15 3.46 -0.01
CA ASP A 91 -5.81 2.24 -0.43
C ASP A 91 -5.72 1.13 0.62
N ARG A 92 -4.77 1.23 1.55
CA ARG A 92 -4.35 0.15 2.48
C ARG A 92 -3.75 -1.04 1.74
N TYR A 93 -2.91 -0.72 0.76
CA TYR A 93 -2.29 -1.68 -0.13
C TYR A 93 -1.39 -2.66 0.63
N THR A 94 -1.23 -3.86 0.06
CA THR A 94 -0.35 -4.92 0.57
C THR A 94 0.41 -5.55 -0.60
N GLY A 95 1.73 -5.35 -0.66
CA GLY A 95 2.54 -5.71 -1.82
C GLY A 95 3.79 -4.83 -1.93
N LEU A 96 4.28 -4.65 -3.15
CA LEU A 96 5.42 -3.77 -3.46
C LEU A 96 4.88 -2.47 -4.02
N ALA A 97 5.33 -1.33 -3.51
CA ALA A 97 4.95 -0.02 -4.04
C ALA A 97 5.99 1.02 -3.60
N ALA A 98 6.22 2.04 -4.44
CA ALA A 98 7.11 3.15 -4.12
C ALA A 98 8.51 2.75 -3.59
N GLY A 99 9.07 1.66 -4.13
CA GLY A 99 10.39 1.13 -3.73
C GLY A 99 10.42 0.41 -2.38
N SER A 100 9.26 0.12 -1.79
CA SER A 100 9.12 -0.46 -0.46
C SER A 100 8.12 -1.61 -0.45
N SER A 101 8.11 -2.38 0.64
CA SER A 101 7.03 -3.33 0.89
C SER A 101 5.95 -2.69 1.77
N TRP A 102 4.70 -3.10 1.56
CA TRP A 102 3.53 -2.54 2.22
C TRP A 102 2.67 -3.62 2.84
N VAL A 103 2.15 -3.36 4.04
CA VAL A 103 1.15 -4.19 4.68
C VAL A 103 0.03 -3.30 5.20
N ARG A 104 -1.17 -3.45 4.62
CA ARG A 104 -2.39 -2.72 4.99
C ARG A 104 -2.20 -1.18 5.02
N GLY A 105 -1.38 -0.66 4.11
CA GLY A 105 -1.09 0.78 3.98
C GLY A 105 -0.02 1.29 4.94
N THR A 106 0.71 0.40 5.61
CA THR A 106 1.92 0.74 6.35
C THR A 106 3.14 0.34 5.53
N GLU A 107 4.14 1.21 5.51
CA GLU A 107 5.38 1.01 4.76
C GLU A 107 6.44 0.29 5.61
N TYR A 108 7.18 -0.60 4.95
CA TYR A 108 8.26 -1.38 5.50
C TYR A 108 9.46 -1.40 4.54
N ASP A 109 10.62 -1.85 5.02
CA ASP A 109 11.74 -2.14 4.12
C ASP A 109 11.31 -3.12 3.01
N ALA A 110 11.83 -2.96 1.79
CA ALA A 110 11.46 -3.78 0.65
C ALA A 110 11.65 -5.29 0.89
N GLY A 111 12.66 -5.66 1.68
CA GLY A 111 12.93 -7.03 2.10
C GLY A 111 12.02 -7.55 3.20
N THR A 112 11.07 -6.77 3.70
CA THR A 112 10.16 -7.23 4.76
C THR A 112 9.10 -8.15 4.17
N THR A 113 9.02 -9.38 4.68
CA THR A 113 7.92 -10.31 4.32
C THR A 113 6.60 -9.83 4.91
N ARG A 114 5.48 -10.17 4.25
CA ARG A 114 4.12 -9.86 4.73
C ARG A 114 3.81 -10.44 6.13
N ASN A 115 4.51 -11.51 6.53
CA ASN A 115 4.28 -12.21 7.79
C ASN A 115 5.20 -11.71 8.93
N ASN A 116 6.30 -11.01 8.63
CA ASN A 116 7.24 -10.44 9.62
C ASN A 116 7.21 -8.90 9.66
N SER A 117 6.09 -8.28 9.25
CA SER A 117 5.93 -6.83 9.20
C SER A 117 5.98 -6.18 10.60
N ARG A 118 7.18 -5.70 10.99
CA ARG A 118 7.40 -4.76 12.09
C ARG A 118 7.62 -3.34 11.52
N PRO A 119 6.83 -2.33 11.91
CA PRO A 119 6.86 -1.00 11.27
C PRO A 119 8.28 -0.43 11.18
N ARG A 120 8.62 0.20 10.05
CA ARG A 120 9.95 0.78 9.79
C ARG A 120 10.39 1.79 10.87
N GLU A 121 9.44 2.46 11.50
CA GLU A 121 9.65 3.38 12.63
C GLU A 121 10.29 2.71 13.87
N LEU A 122 10.19 1.39 14.00
CA LEU A 122 10.75 0.62 15.14
C LEU A 122 12.14 0.00 14.85
N LEU A 123 12.71 0.20 13.66
CA LEU A 123 14.03 -0.32 13.27
C LEU A 123 15.15 0.73 13.37
N ALA A 124 14.81 1.98 13.73
CA ALA A 124 15.76 3.09 13.88
C ALA A 124 16.08 3.41 15.37
N SER A 125 15.86 2.46 16.29
CA SER A 125 16.20 2.57 17.72
C SER A 125 17.30 1.59 18.11
#